data_AF-A0A084JPV7-F1
#
_entry.id   AF-A0A084JPV7-F1
#
_cell.length_a   1.000
_cell.length_b   1.000
_cell.length_c   1.000
_cell.angle_alpha   90.00
_cell.angle_beta   90.00
_cell.angle_gamma   90.00
#
_symmetry.space_group_name_H-M   'P 1'
#
loop_
_entity.id
_entity.type
_entity.pdbx_description
1 polymer ?
#
loop_
_entity_poly.entity_id
_entity_poly.type
_entity_poly.pdbx_seq_one_letter_code
_entity_poly.pdbx_strand_id
1 'polypeptide(L)'
;MTEIYPSIKDILPEGMSVSTLLSQLRERVLEANQHLTALERGQLVKEQFPELAADTLRLADEALAGQLVLPGTGPALYYVGNPPEWTVNPVGDNEYTFHLNRMHHWKTLCEAYSLTGALKYAQKAIQEITDWIDRVPCPALKDETGAYAPGRFDGLTPWRALEVGIRGYRTWPYVIELLADTPYMTEAFLEKLLPCVYVHCRILYEISPLLWPKADHNHYLMENLGLLSFSLLFPEMKGSEAFRAHALRELDRCMDAQCTPCGGQIEGCPSYHNGCVFWFAMRNVFSRKYHIEESESYTRRLNSMFLHSIHSTRACGGNFPWGDSHTADKETMCLAAVSCYMASGDRNYLAAAAHFYPIASILSDIRDNLWRIPEINRLKEDLNWAEKHPKCPELPLLAWQRDLNQVYLRTSWETDALSLMTACRTPVQNQHAHMDPGGFDFTAYGLPLISDPGIYTYKSGENRYRFKRTASHNCLTVNEADAWEYQGSWHMARKKAAAFVQWSRQKG
;
A
#
# COMPACT_ATOMS: atom_id res chain seq x y z
N MET A 1 28.13 12.45 2.91
CA MET A 1 27.92 12.93 4.30
C MET A 1 26.75 12.19 4.91
N THR A 2 26.84 11.83 6.20
CA THR A 2 25.76 11.19 6.97
C THR A 2 25.05 12.24 7.83
N GLU A 3 23.76 12.05 8.07
CA GLU A 3 22.99 12.91 8.98
C GLU A 3 23.49 12.73 10.42
N ILE A 4 23.50 13.83 11.19
CA ILE A 4 23.79 13.79 12.61
C ILE A 4 22.47 13.62 13.36
N TYR A 5 22.36 12.54 14.11
CA TYR A 5 21.16 12.24 14.88
C TYR A 5 21.16 13.13 16.13
N PRO A 6 20.06 13.83 16.43
CA PRO A 6 19.97 14.62 17.66
C PRO A 6 19.97 13.70 18.88
N SER A 7 20.36 14.21 20.04
CA SER A 7 20.10 13.46 21.28
C SER A 7 18.59 13.46 21.55
N ILE A 8 18.11 12.45 22.28
CA ILE A 8 16.69 12.40 22.68
C ILE A 8 16.25 13.67 23.43
N LYS A 9 17.17 14.31 24.19
CA LYS A 9 16.89 15.53 24.95
C LYS A 9 16.63 16.74 24.06
N ASP A 10 17.24 16.77 22.86
CA ASP A 10 17.08 17.89 21.92
C ASP A 10 15.73 17.85 21.19
N ILE A 11 15.06 16.70 21.21
CA ILE A 11 13.80 16.44 20.51
C ILE A 11 12.62 16.20 21.45
N LEU A 12 12.81 16.22 22.76
CA LEU A 12 11.73 16.17 23.75
C LEU A 12 11.48 17.55 24.36
N PRO A 13 10.30 17.78 24.98
CA PRO A 13 10.04 19.01 25.72
C PRO A 13 11.02 19.18 26.88
N GLU A 14 11.35 20.42 27.21
CA GLU A 14 12.27 20.72 28.31
C GLU A 14 11.77 20.09 29.62
N GLY A 15 12.65 19.34 30.30
CA GLY A 15 12.34 18.65 31.56
C GLY A 15 11.64 17.30 31.44
N MET A 16 11.25 16.85 30.23
CA MET A 16 10.68 15.51 30.06
C MET A 16 11.77 14.43 30.17
N SER A 17 11.51 13.41 30.99
CA SER A 17 12.38 12.23 31.12
C SER A 17 12.00 11.12 30.15
N VAL A 18 12.94 10.24 29.81
CA VAL A 18 12.67 9.05 28.97
C VAL A 18 11.73 8.08 29.67
N SER A 19 11.82 7.98 31.00
CA SER A 19 10.86 7.21 31.82
C SER A 19 9.43 7.73 31.67
N THR A 20 9.22 9.06 31.72
CA THR A 20 7.92 9.68 31.50
C THR A 20 7.39 9.39 30.09
N LEU A 21 8.24 9.55 29.07
CA LEU A 21 7.91 9.21 27.69
C LEU A 21 7.48 7.74 27.55
N LEU A 22 8.23 6.81 28.14
CA LEU A 22 7.92 5.38 28.07
C LEU A 22 6.56 5.06 28.73
N SER A 23 6.27 5.67 29.87
CA SER A 23 4.97 5.51 30.55
C SER A 23 3.83 6.02 29.68
N GLN A 24 3.97 7.23 29.10
CA GLN A 24 2.96 7.84 28.23
C GLN A 24 2.76 7.05 26.93
N LEU A 25 3.83 6.51 26.36
CA LEU A 25 3.78 5.64 25.18
C LEU A 25 2.94 4.39 25.46
N ARG A 26 3.16 3.71 26.59
CA ARG A 26 2.40 2.50 26.96
C ARG A 26 0.91 2.79 27.11
N GLU A 27 0.57 3.85 27.84
CA GLU A 27 -0.82 4.28 28.02
C GLU A 27 -1.49 4.59 26.67
N ARG A 28 -0.83 5.38 25.81
CA ARG A 28 -1.33 5.73 24.48
C ARG A 28 -1.52 4.52 23.58
N VAL A 29 -0.57 3.58 23.58
CA VAL A 29 -0.67 2.34 22.80
C VAL A 29 -1.86 1.51 23.27
N LEU A 30 -2.10 1.43 24.58
CA LEU A 30 -3.22 0.70 25.14
C LEU A 30 -4.56 1.35 24.76
N GLU A 31 -4.67 2.67 24.90
CA GLU A 31 -5.84 3.45 24.47
C GLU A 31 -6.13 3.25 22.97
N ALA A 32 -5.12 3.46 22.12
CA ALA A 32 -5.23 3.31 20.68
C ALA A 32 -5.63 1.88 20.23
N ASN A 33 -5.37 0.88 21.08
CA ASN A 33 -5.73 -0.52 20.81
C ASN A 33 -7.00 -0.97 21.54
N GLN A 34 -7.86 -0.04 21.96
CA GLN A 34 -9.14 -0.30 22.65
C GLN A 34 -8.95 -1.00 24.00
N HIS A 35 -7.88 -0.65 24.73
CA HIS A 35 -7.49 -1.25 25.99
C HIS A 35 -7.22 -2.75 25.95
N LEU A 36 -6.93 -3.29 24.75
CA LEU A 36 -6.44 -4.66 24.59
C LEU A 36 -4.91 -4.64 24.55
N THR A 37 -4.29 -5.41 25.44
CA THR A 37 -2.85 -5.70 25.35
C THR A 37 -2.53 -6.48 24.08
N ALA A 38 -1.26 -6.50 23.68
CA ALA A 38 -0.81 -7.32 22.55
C ALA A 38 -1.20 -8.79 22.72
N LEU A 39 -1.08 -9.35 23.93
CA LEU A 39 -1.39 -10.75 24.21
C LEU A 39 -2.89 -11.05 24.15
N GLU A 40 -3.75 -10.16 24.65
CA GLU A 40 -5.20 -10.31 24.55
C GLU A 40 -5.66 -10.23 23.10
N ARG A 41 -5.11 -9.28 22.32
CA ARG A 41 -5.39 -9.18 20.88
C ARG A 41 -4.93 -10.43 20.14
N GLY A 42 -3.75 -10.96 20.44
CA GLY A 42 -3.26 -12.21 19.86
C GLY A 42 -4.12 -13.42 20.25
N GLN A 43 -4.62 -13.49 21.48
CA GLN A 43 -5.53 -14.54 21.91
C GLN A 43 -6.84 -14.51 21.11
N LEU A 44 -7.42 -13.31 20.91
CA LEU A 44 -8.60 -13.14 20.04
C LEU A 44 -8.33 -13.61 18.61
N VAL A 45 -7.18 -13.25 18.03
CA VAL A 45 -6.79 -13.73 16.69
C VAL A 45 -6.69 -15.25 16.66
N LYS A 46 -6.05 -15.85 17.65
CA LYS A 46 -5.86 -17.31 17.72
C LYS A 46 -7.19 -18.06 17.82
N GLU A 47 -8.15 -17.53 18.56
CA GLU A 47 -9.49 -18.10 18.69
C GLU A 47 -10.35 -17.90 17.44
N GLN A 48 -10.28 -16.71 16.84
CA GLN A 48 -11.11 -16.36 15.70
C GLN A 48 -10.55 -16.89 14.37
N PHE A 49 -9.24 -16.90 14.20
CA PHE A 49 -8.52 -17.20 12.95
C PHE A 49 -7.33 -18.16 13.17
N PRO A 50 -7.58 -19.40 13.63
CA PRO A 50 -6.50 -20.33 14.04
C PRO A 50 -5.54 -20.70 12.91
N GLU A 51 -6.03 -20.80 11.66
CA GLU A 51 -5.19 -21.11 10.50
C GLU A 51 -4.24 -19.95 10.16
N LEU A 52 -4.72 -18.71 10.20
CA LEU A 52 -3.88 -17.52 10.01
C LEU A 52 -2.84 -17.41 11.13
N ALA A 53 -3.24 -17.68 12.37
CA ALA A 53 -2.31 -17.70 13.50
C ALA A 53 -1.20 -18.75 13.31
N ALA A 54 -1.53 -19.95 12.81
CA ALA A 54 -0.55 -20.99 12.53
C ALA A 54 0.44 -20.58 11.41
N ASP A 55 -0.07 -19.96 10.34
CA ASP A 55 0.78 -19.45 9.24
C ASP A 55 1.70 -18.32 9.70
N THR A 56 1.20 -17.38 10.52
CA THR A 56 2.01 -16.32 11.15
C THR A 56 3.15 -16.90 11.99
N LEU A 57 2.89 -17.95 12.78
CA LEU A 57 3.93 -18.59 13.60
C LEU A 57 5.00 -19.28 12.74
N ARG A 58 4.60 -19.97 11.67
CA ARG A 58 5.52 -20.59 10.71
C ARG A 58 6.45 -19.53 10.09
N LEU A 59 5.87 -18.44 9.56
CA LEU A 59 6.62 -17.33 8.97
C LEU A 59 7.53 -16.63 10.00
N ALA A 60 7.10 -16.52 11.25
CA ALA A 60 7.90 -15.93 12.31
C ALA A 60 9.09 -16.82 12.71
N ASP A 61 8.94 -18.14 12.73
CA ASP A 61 10.05 -19.06 13.00
C ASP A 61 11.06 -19.07 11.84
N GLU A 62 10.60 -18.93 10.59
CA GLU A 62 11.47 -18.72 9.41
C GLU A 62 12.25 -17.40 9.54
N ALA A 63 11.57 -16.30 9.86
CA ALA A 63 12.19 -15.00 10.09
C ALA A 63 13.19 -15.02 11.27
N LEU A 64 12.88 -15.74 12.35
CA LEU A 64 13.77 -15.92 13.50
C LEU A 64 15.10 -16.60 13.10
N ALA A 65 15.05 -17.51 12.13
CA ALA A 65 16.20 -18.17 11.54
C ALA A 65 16.93 -17.34 10.46
N GLY A 66 16.46 -16.12 10.16
CA GLY A 66 17.01 -15.27 9.09
C GLY A 66 16.63 -15.74 7.68
N GLN A 67 15.54 -16.51 7.56
CA GLN A 67 15.05 -17.07 6.29
C GLN A 67 13.85 -16.25 5.82
N LEU A 68 13.96 -15.59 4.66
CA LEU A 68 12.90 -14.77 4.07
C LEU A 68 12.72 -15.09 2.59
N VAL A 69 11.52 -14.83 2.06
CA VAL A 69 11.27 -14.78 0.62
C VAL A 69 11.21 -13.32 0.20
N LEU A 70 12.17 -12.89 -0.62
CA LEU A 70 12.30 -11.51 -1.10
C LEU A 70 12.35 -11.48 -2.65
N PRO A 71 12.05 -10.33 -3.28
CA PRO A 71 12.23 -10.17 -4.72
C PRO A 71 13.62 -10.62 -5.18
N GLY A 72 13.69 -11.33 -6.30
CA GLY A 72 14.92 -11.90 -6.84
C GLY A 72 15.37 -13.24 -6.23
N THR A 73 14.82 -13.68 -5.08
CA THR A 73 15.23 -14.95 -4.43
C THR A 73 14.48 -16.19 -4.95
N GLY A 74 13.45 -15.99 -5.77
CA GLY A 74 12.55 -17.07 -6.20
C GLY A 74 11.52 -17.44 -5.12
N PRO A 75 10.86 -18.60 -5.22
CA PRO A 75 9.82 -19.00 -4.27
C PRO A 75 10.36 -19.67 -3.00
N ALA A 76 11.66 -19.99 -2.95
CA ALA A 76 12.27 -20.68 -1.82
C ALA A 76 12.76 -19.68 -0.75
N LEU A 77 12.83 -20.16 0.50
CA LEU A 77 13.44 -19.42 1.58
C LEU A 77 14.91 -19.11 1.27
N TYR A 78 15.32 -17.87 1.53
CA TYR A 78 16.67 -17.38 1.35
C TYR A 78 17.23 -16.84 2.66
N TYR A 79 18.47 -17.21 2.99
CA TYR A 79 19.14 -16.71 4.18
C TYR A 79 19.64 -15.28 3.95
N VAL A 80 18.96 -14.31 4.56
CA VAL A 80 19.29 -12.88 4.41
C VAL A 80 20.35 -12.39 5.41
N GLY A 81 20.76 -13.26 6.34
CA GLY A 81 21.57 -12.92 7.51
C GLY A 81 20.77 -12.98 8.81
N ASN A 82 21.47 -13.04 9.94
CA ASN A 82 20.86 -13.06 11.27
C ASN A 82 21.76 -12.32 12.29
N PRO A 83 21.69 -10.97 12.43
CA PRO A 83 20.80 -10.02 11.73
C PRO A 83 21.02 -9.92 10.20
N PRO A 84 20.02 -9.45 9.44
CA PRO A 84 20.13 -9.32 7.99
C PRO A 84 21.26 -8.39 7.52
N GLU A 85 21.84 -8.70 6.35
CA GLU A 85 22.83 -7.85 5.68
C GLU A 85 22.12 -6.71 4.91
N TRP A 86 21.70 -5.67 5.65
CA TRP A 86 20.76 -4.63 5.20
C TRP A 86 21.10 -3.89 3.90
N THR A 87 22.39 -3.77 3.58
CA THR A 87 22.89 -2.99 2.42
C THR A 87 23.43 -3.86 1.29
N VAL A 88 23.48 -5.19 1.49
CA VAL A 88 24.01 -6.13 0.50
C VAL A 88 22.85 -6.61 -0.39
N ASN A 89 23.06 -6.55 -1.71
CA ASN A 89 22.12 -7.08 -2.69
C ASN A 89 22.73 -8.30 -3.42
N PRO A 90 22.53 -9.52 -2.90
CA PRO A 90 23.15 -10.72 -3.47
C PRO A 90 22.49 -11.19 -4.77
N VAL A 91 21.27 -10.73 -5.08
CA VAL A 91 20.47 -11.22 -6.22
C VAL A 91 20.43 -10.26 -7.40
N GLY A 92 20.94 -9.04 -7.25
CA GLY A 92 20.99 -8.05 -8.33
C GLY A 92 19.63 -7.47 -8.72
N ASP A 93 18.59 -7.69 -7.91
CA ASP A 93 17.26 -7.10 -8.06
C ASP A 93 17.11 -5.95 -7.05
N ASN A 94 16.88 -4.72 -7.51
CA ASN A 94 16.74 -3.56 -6.64
C ASN A 94 15.59 -3.73 -5.61
N GLU A 95 14.53 -4.44 -5.99
CA GLU A 95 13.40 -4.70 -5.09
C GLU A 95 13.79 -5.56 -3.88
N TYR A 96 14.86 -6.36 -3.97
CA TYR A 96 15.42 -7.07 -2.82
C TYR A 96 15.80 -6.09 -1.71
N THR A 97 16.62 -5.07 -2.04
CA THR A 97 17.10 -4.08 -1.08
C THR A 97 15.95 -3.28 -0.50
N PHE A 98 14.98 -2.88 -1.33
CA PHE A 98 13.82 -2.14 -0.87
C PHE A 98 12.97 -2.98 0.08
N HIS A 99 12.58 -4.19 -0.29
CA HIS A 99 11.73 -5.05 0.54
C HIS A 99 12.39 -5.47 1.85
N LEU A 100 13.70 -5.76 1.83
CA LEU A 100 14.46 -6.03 3.05
C LEU A 100 14.38 -4.84 4.02
N ASN A 101 14.51 -3.61 3.50
CA ASN A 101 14.47 -2.37 4.27
C ASN A 101 13.06 -1.82 4.54
N ARG A 102 12.00 -2.54 4.14
CA ARG A 102 10.62 -2.36 4.64
C ARG A 102 10.37 -3.18 5.92
N MET A 103 11.22 -4.17 6.18
CA MET A 103 11.27 -5.00 7.38
C MET A 103 9.93 -5.66 7.75
N HIS A 104 9.20 -6.15 6.74
CA HIS A 104 7.89 -6.78 6.98
C HIS A 104 7.96 -7.97 7.94
N HIS A 105 9.10 -8.66 8.01
CA HIS A 105 9.31 -9.76 8.94
C HIS A 105 9.35 -9.33 10.42
N TRP A 106 9.69 -8.07 10.74
CA TRP A 106 9.58 -7.56 12.10
C TRP A 106 8.14 -7.56 12.60
N LYS A 107 7.20 -7.15 11.72
CA LYS A 107 5.77 -7.22 11.99
C LYS A 107 5.37 -8.67 12.31
N THR A 108 5.77 -9.63 11.48
CA THR A 108 5.46 -11.05 11.67
C THR A 108 6.02 -11.61 12.99
N LEU A 109 7.26 -11.25 13.37
CA LEU A 109 7.82 -11.62 14.67
C LEU A 109 6.99 -11.06 15.83
N CYS A 110 6.57 -9.80 15.76
CA CYS A 110 5.77 -9.18 16.81
C CYS A 110 4.35 -9.77 16.88
N GLU A 111 3.75 -10.11 15.75
CA GLU A 111 2.48 -10.84 15.69
C GLU A 111 2.61 -12.20 16.37
N ALA A 112 3.68 -12.95 16.11
CA ALA A 112 3.95 -14.21 16.78
C ALA A 112 4.17 -14.06 18.30
N TYR A 113 4.82 -12.98 18.75
CA TYR A 113 4.87 -12.64 20.17
C TYR A 113 3.45 -12.44 20.73
N SER A 114 2.62 -11.65 20.04
CA SER A 114 1.24 -11.40 20.47
C SER A 114 0.41 -12.69 20.62
N LEU A 115 0.62 -13.67 19.73
CA LEU A 115 -0.08 -14.96 19.72
C LEU A 115 0.37 -15.93 20.84
N THR A 116 1.57 -15.76 21.37
CA THR A 116 2.24 -16.81 22.19
C THR A 116 2.78 -16.33 23.53
N GLY A 117 3.06 -15.04 23.68
CA GLY A 117 3.86 -14.51 24.79
C GLY A 117 5.35 -14.89 24.74
N ALA A 118 5.81 -15.57 23.68
CA ALA A 118 7.19 -16.04 23.60
C ALA A 118 8.15 -14.87 23.33
N LEU A 119 8.92 -14.47 24.35
CA LEU A 119 9.84 -13.34 24.30
C LEU A 119 10.93 -13.44 23.23
N LYS A 120 11.24 -14.65 22.73
CA LYS A 120 12.23 -14.86 21.65
C LYS A 120 11.93 -14.02 20.41
N TYR A 121 10.66 -13.84 20.05
CA TYR A 121 10.28 -13.07 18.86
C TYR A 121 10.44 -11.57 19.09
N ALA A 122 10.01 -11.07 20.26
CA ALA A 122 10.19 -9.68 20.67
C ALA A 122 11.68 -9.30 20.75
N GLN A 123 12.49 -10.17 21.37
CA GLN A 123 13.93 -10.00 21.48
C GLN A 123 14.59 -9.89 20.10
N LYS A 124 14.20 -10.76 19.16
CA LYS A 124 14.72 -10.78 17.80
C LYS A 124 14.42 -9.47 17.06
N ALA A 125 13.18 -8.99 17.13
CA ALA A 125 12.79 -7.73 16.50
C ALA A 125 13.58 -6.54 17.07
N ILE A 126 13.73 -6.45 18.40
CA ILE A 126 14.49 -5.37 19.07
C ILE A 126 15.99 -5.43 18.70
N GLN A 127 16.56 -6.63 18.63
CA GLN A 127 17.94 -6.83 18.18
C GLN A 127 18.14 -6.33 16.75
N GLU A 128 17.25 -6.68 15.82
CA GLU A 128 17.36 -6.25 14.42
C GLU A 128 17.10 -4.77 14.20
N ILE A 129 16.16 -4.16 14.95
CA ILE A 129 15.98 -2.70 14.95
C ILE A 129 17.27 -2.00 15.39
N THR A 130 17.85 -2.48 16.48
CA THR A 130 19.10 -1.91 17.03
C THR A 130 20.24 -2.05 16.02
N ASP A 131 20.39 -3.22 15.42
CA ASP A 131 21.42 -3.49 14.40
C ASP A 131 21.23 -2.62 13.15
N TRP A 132 20.00 -2.45 12.66
CA TRP A 132 19.72 -1.59 11.51
C TRP A 132 20.08 -0.12 11.80
N ILE A 133 19.69 0.40 12.97
CA ILE A 133 20.01 1.78 13.39
C ILE A 133 21.52 1.99 13.43
N ASP A 134 22.28 0.99 13.89
CA ASP A 134 23.74 1.09 14.03
C ASP A 134 24.49 0.94 12.70
N ARG A 135 23.98 0.12 11.78
CA ARG A 135 24.67 -0.22 10.53
C ARG A 135 24.25 0.59 9.31
N VAL A 136 23.05 1.20 9.33
CA VAL A 136 22.46 1.85 8.15
C VAL A 136 22.28 3.35 8.40
N PRO A 137 23.37 4.14 8.36
CA PRO A 137 23.30 5.56 8.66
C PRO A 137 22.47 6.32 7.61
N CYS A 138 21.65 7.25 8.07
CA CYS A 138 20.92 8.16 7.18
C CYS A 138 21.90 9.05 6.40
N PRO A 139 21.75 9.21 5.07
CA PRO A 139 22.43 10.27 4.33
C PRO A 139 22.07 11.65 4.88
N ALA A 140 22.99 12.61 4.83
CA ALA A 140 22.69 13.96 5.27
C ALA A 140 21.54 14.57 4.45
N LEU A 141 20.58 15.22 5.12
CA LEU A 141 19.41 15.84 4.48
C LEU A 141 19.80 17.04 3.61
N LYS A 142 20.88 17.73 3.98
CA LYS A 142 21.41 18.90 3.29
C LYS A 142 22.76 18.63 2.62
N ASP A 143 23.03 19.33 1.53
CA ASP A 143 24.33 19.33 0.86
C ASP A 143 25.32 20.28 1.53
N GLU A 144 26.53 20.39 0.97
CA GLU A 144 27.62 21.22 1.48
C GLU A 144 27.29 22.71 1.45
N THR A 145 26.29 23.13 0.67
CA THR A 145 25.81 24.52 0.59
C THR A 145 24.70 24.84 1.60
N GLY A 146 24.17 23.81 2.28
CA GLY A 146 23.06 23.93 3.21
C GLY A 146 21.68 23.79 2.56
N ALA A 147 21.60 23.47 1.27
CA ALA A 147 20.35 23.20 0.56
C ALA A 147 19.89 21.75 0.78
N TYR A 148 18.58 21.48 0.78
CA TYR A 148 18.07 20.12 0.87
C TYR A 148 18.44 19.30 -0.38
N ALA A 149 18.82 18.04 -0.18
CA ALA A 149 19.34 17.15 -1.22
C ALA A 149 18.39 15.97 -1.47
N PRO A 150 17.21 16.17 -2.10
CA PRO A 150 16.19 15.13 -2.25
C PRO A 150 16.67 13.91 -3.04
N GLY A 151 17.60 14.09 -3.99
CA GLY A 151 18.16 12.99 -4.77
C GLY A 151 18.92 11.92 -3.96
N ARG A 152 19.27 12.19 -2.68
CA ARG A 152 19.84 11.17 -1.77
C ARG A 152 18.80 10.20 -1.20
N PHE A 153 17.52 10.57 -1.31
CA PHE A 153 16.36 9.83 -0.81
C PHE A 153 15.49 9.31 -1.96
N ASP A 154 16.05 9.29 -3.17
CA ASP A 154 15.49 8.65 -4.35
C ASP A 154 16.47 7.58 -4.87
N GLY A 155 15.98 6.62 -5.66
CA GLY A 155 16.79 5.53 -6.21
C GLY A 155 17.13 4.40 -5.22
N LEU A 156 18.19 3.64 -5.51
CA LEU A 156 18.56 2.42 -4.76
C LEU A 156 19.26 2.77 -3.44
N THR A 157 18.47 2.97 -2.39
CA THR A 157 18.98 3.22 -1.04
C THR A 157 17.98 2.70 0.02
N PRO A 158 18.46 2.15 1.16
CA PRO A 158 17.61 1.84 2.31
C PRO A 158 16.81 3.03 2.85
N TRP A 159 17.28 4.25 2.57
CA TRP A 159 16.67 5.50 3.00
C TRP A 159 15.84 6.18 1.90
N ARG A 160 15.46 5.46 0.84
CA ARG A 160 14.53 6.02 -0.15
C ARG A 160 13.25 6.47 0.56
N ALA A 161 12.74 7.66 0.22
CA ALA A 161 11.61 8.28 0.91
C ALA A 161 10.39 7.34 1.01
N LEU A 162 10.15 6.54 -0.04
CA LEU A 162 9.12 5.51 -0.03
C LEU A 162 9.32 4.48 1.10
N GLU A 163 10.52 3.91 1.26
CA GLU A 163 10.81 2.96 2.33
C GLU A 163 10.73 3.62 3.72
N VAL A 164 11.16 4.87 3.85
CA VAL A 164 10.99 5.68 5.08
C VAL A 164 9.51 5.79 5.44
N GLY A 165 8.65 6.10 4.46
CA GLY A 165 7.20 6.16 4.61
C GLY A 165 6.59 4.81 4.97
N ILE A 166 6.93 3.75 4.24
CA ILE A 166 6.44 2.38 4.49
C ILE A 166 6.82 1.88 5.89
N ARG A 167 8.07 2.10 6.32
CA ARG A 167 8.45 1.82 7.71
C ARG A 167 7.54 2.58 8.68
N GLY A 168 7.31 3.86 8.39
CA GLY A 168 6.52 4.76 9.22
C GLY A 168 5.03 4.47 9.31
N TYR A 169 4.36 3.87 8.32
CA TYR A 169 2.93 3.54 8.45
C TYR A 169 2.67 2.04 8.60
N ARG A 170 3.56 1.18 8.09
CA ARG A 170 3.31 -0.26 7.94
C ARG A 170 4.03 -1.13 8.98
N THR A 171 5.23 -0.75 9.38
CA THR A 171 6.10 -1.67 10.14
C THR A 171 6.44 -1.13 11.54
N TRP A 172 7.10 0.03 11.63
CA TRP A 172 7.71 0.48 12.89
C TRP A 172 6.69 0.84 13.97
N PRO A 173 5.65 1.66 13.71
CA PRO A 173 4.63 1.94 14.72
C PRO A 173 3.99 0.65 15.25
N TYR A 174 3.76 -0.30 14.35
CA TYR A 174 3.12 -1.55 14.68
C TYR A 174 4.00 -2.44 15.56
N VAL A 175 5.31 -2.50 15.29
CA VAL A 175 6.28 -3.15 16.17
C VAL A 175 6.34 -2.45 17.54
N ILE A 176 6.35 -1.13 17.57
CA ILE A 176 6.35 -0.37 18.83
C ILE A 176 5.10 -0.67 19.65
N GLU A 177 3.93 -0.65 19.03
CA GLU A 177 2.64 -0.94 19.66
C GLU A 177 2.59 -2.36 20.24
N LEU A 178 3.02 -3.37 19.49
CA LEU A 178 2.98 -4.76 19.98
C LEU A 178 4.02 -5.07 21.05
N LEU A 179 5.12 -4.31 21.09
CA LEU A 179 6.22 -4.56 22.02
C LEU A 179 6.26 -3.56 23.20
N ALA A 180 5.35 -2.59 23.27
CA ALA A 180 5.37 -1.49 24.25
C ALA A 180 5.47 -1.96 25.72
N ASP A 181 4.79 -3.06 26.04
CA ASP A 181 4.75 -3.63 27.40
C ASP A 181 5.78 -4.76 27.62
N THR A 182 6.64 -5.02 26.65
CA THR A 182 7.71 -6.03 26.79
C THR A 182 8.84 -5.50 27.68
N PRO A 183 9.63 -6.39 28.32
CA PRO A 183 10.83 -5.98 29.05
C PRO A 183 11.93 -5.39 28.14
N TYR A 184 11.78 -5.45 26.82
CA TYR A 184 12.75 -4.94 25.86
C TYR A 184 12.48 -3.50 25.43
N MET A 185 11.25 -3.01 25.60
CA MET A 185 10.91 -1.59 25.42
C MET A 185 11.39 -0.80 26.64
N THR A 186 12.70 -0.58 26.69
CA THR A 186 13.40 0.10 27.79
C THR A 186 13.70 1.56 27.47
N GLU A 187 14.07 2.34 28.49
CA GLU A 187 14.53 3.72 28.30
C GLU A 187 15.73 3.77 27.35
N ALA A 188 16.74 2.90 27.53
CA ALA A 188 17.91 2.81 26.67
C ALA A 188 17.56 2.48 25.21
N PHE A 189 16.53 1.65 24.98
CA PHE A 189 16.05 1.38 23.63
C PHE A 189 15.36 2.59 23.02
N LEU A 190 14.52 3.31 23.78
CA LEU A 190 13.90 4.56 23.30
C LEU A 190 14.93 5.65 23.00
N GLU A 191 16.01 5.76 23.79
CA GLU A 191 17.12 6.68 23.53
C GLU A 191 17.81 6.42 22.18
N LYS A 192 17.75 5.18 21.68
CA LYS A 192 18.25 4.82 20.34
C LYS A 192 17.17 4.97 19.27
N LEU A 193 15.95 4.52 19.54
CA LEU A 193 14.85 4.48 18.58
C LEU A 193 14.35 5.88 18.21
N LEU A 194 14.07 6.73 19.21
CA LEU A 194 13.34 7.98 18.98
C LEU A 194 14.15 8.99 18.12
N PRO A 195 15.47 9.18 18.29
CA PRO A 195 16.26 9.98 17.36
C PRO A 195 16.17 9.49 15.91
N CYS A 196 16.13 8.17 15.71
CA CYS A 196 15.97 7.60 14.37
C CYS A 196 14.59 7.86 13.78
N VAL A 197 13.52 7.69 14.58
CA VAL A 197 12.15 8.06 14.19
C VAL A 197 12.05 9.55 13.87
N TYR A 198 12.70 10.42 14.64
CA TYR A 198 12.74 11.85 14.36
C TYR A 198 13.38 12.17 13.00
N VAL A 199 14.49 11.51 12.66
CA VAL A 199 15.11 11.64 11.34
C VAL A 199 14.18 11.13 10.22
N HIS A 200 13.44 10.04 10.43
CA HIS A 200 12.40 9.61 9.49
C HIS A 200 11.36 10.70 9.27
N CYS A 201 10.84 11.29 10.34
CA CYS A 201 9.86 12.38 10.26
C CYS A 201 10.42 13.60 9.52
N ARG A 202 11.69 13.97 9.74
CA ARG A 202 12.34 15.07 9.02
C ARG A 202 12.45 14.78 7.53
N ILE A 203 12.80 13.56 7.12
CA ILE A 203 12.82 13.21 5.69
C ILE A 203 11.42 13.38 5.08
N LEU A 204 10.41 12.82 5.74
CA LEU A 204 9.03 12.86 5.24
C LEU A 204 8.43 14.28 5.24
N TYR A 205 8.90 15.15 6.12
CA TYR A 205 8.42 16.54 6.20
C TYR A 205 9.22 17.51 5.32
N GLU A 206 10.55 17.37 5.24
CA GLU A 206 11.46 18.31 4.58
C GLU A 206 11.83 17.89 3.15
N ILE A 207 11.92 16.58 2.87
CA ILE A 207 12.41 16.03 1.60
C ILE A 207 11.27 15.58 0.68
N SER A 208 10.34 14.79 1.20
CA SER A 208 9.23 14.23 0.42
C SER A 208 8.44 15.26 -0.41
N PRO A 209 8.09 16.45 0.12
CA PRO A 209 7.40 17.47 -0.69
C PRO A 209 8.22 18.01 -1.87
N LEU A 210 9.56 17.93 -1.80
CA LEU A 210 10.46 18.34 -2.88
C LEU A 210 10.50 17.30 -4.01
N LEU A 211 10.32 16.02 -3.68
CA LEU A 211 10.20 14.93 -4.64
C LEU A 211 8.84 14.96 -5.35
N TRP A 212 7.78 15.34 -4.62
CA TRP A 212 6.39 15.23 -5.08
C TRP A 212 5.61 16.55 -4.95
N PRO A 213 6.06 17.65 -5.59
CA PRO A 213 5.46 18.97 -5.41
C PRO A 213 3.98 19.04 -5.85
N LYS A 214 3.52 18.11 -6.68
CA LYS A 214 2.13 18.04 -7.18
C LYS A 214 1.22 17.11 -6.38
N ALA A 215 1.75 16.29 -5.46
CA ALA A 215 1.00 15.25 -4.75
C ALA A 215 0.26 14.25 -5.66
N ASP A 216 0.68 14.11 -6.91
CA ASP A 216 0.04 13.27 -7.93
C ASP A 216 0.67 11.86 -8.03
N HIS A 217 1.39 11.43 -6.99
CA HIS A 217 2.08 10.14 -6.95
C HIS A 217 1.78 9.35 -5.66
N ASN A 218 1.55 8.05 -5.79
CA ASN A 218 1.19 7.17 -4.68
C ASN A 218 2.29 7.05 -3.60
N HIS A 219 3.56 7.28 -3.95
CA HIS A 219 4.66 7.35 -2.98
C HIS A 219 4.43 8.44 -1.94
N TYR A 220 4.02 9.64 -2.37
CA TYR A 220 3.81 10.77 -1.46
C TYR A 220 2.65 10.52 -0.49
N LEU A 221 1.63 9.79 -0.93
CA LEU A 221 0.55 9.32 -0.07
C LEU A 221 1.09 8.41 1.05
N MET A 222 1.89 7.40 0.71
CA MET A 222 2.52 6.49 1.67
C MET A 222 3.53 7.19 2.60
N GLU A 223 4.27 8.15 2.08
CA GLU A 223 5.21 8.99 2.84
C GLU A 223 4.48 9.81 3.91
N ASN A 224 3.36 10.45 3.56
CA ASN A 224 2.55 11.20 4.51
C ASN A 224 1.82 10.32 5.52
N LEU A 225 1.41 9.09 5.16
CA LEU A 225 0.90 8.12 6.14
C LEU A 225 1.96 7.79 7.19
N GLY A 226 3.23 7.67 6.79
CA GLY A 226 4.33 7.42 7.72
C GLY A 226 4.56 8.58 8.68
N LEU A 227 4.53 9.80 8.17
CA LEU A 227 4.65 11.02 8.97
C LEU A 227 3.48 11.17 9.96
N LEU A 228 2.26 10.91 9.48
CA LEU A 228 1.05 10.93 10.32
C LEU A 228 1.17 9.91 11.45
N SER A 229 1.49 8.66 11.13
CA SER A 229 1.54 7.61 12.15
C SER A 229 2.61 7.86 13.21
N PHE A 230 3.81 8.31 12.83
CA PHE A 230 4.85 8.62 13.83
C PHE A 230 4.51 9.85 14.67
N SER A 231 3.91 10.89 14.09
CA SER A 231 3.50 12.07 14.85
C SER A 231 2.36 11.77 15.84
N LEU A 232 1.46 10.84 15.50
CA LEU A 232 0.43 10.35 16.41
C LEU A 232 1.00 9.47 17.53
N LEU A 233 2.01 8.64 17.22
CA LEU A 233 2.63 7.75 18.21
C LEU A 233 3.54 8.49 19.18
N PHE A 234 4.21 9.56 18.74
CA PHE A 234 5.12 10.40 19.53
C PHE A 234 4.74 11.89 19.45
N PRO A 235 3.60 12.32 20.02
CA PRO A 235 3.17 13.71 20.07
C PRO A 235 4.14 14.62 20.86
N GLU A 236 4.94 14.06 21.77
CA GLU A 236 5.92 14.79 22.58
C GLU A 236 7.13 15.25 21.77
N MET A 237 7.40 14.58 20.65
CA MET A 237 8.55 14.88 19.80
C MET A 237 8.46 16.31 19.25
N LYS A 238 9.56 17.04 19.27
CA LYS A 238 9.66 18.42 18.79
C LYS A 238 9.17 18.51 17.35
N GLY A 239 8.19 19.38 17.11
CA GLY A 239 7.60 19.56 15.78
C GLY A 239 6.54 18.51 15.40
N SER A 240 6.20 17.56 16.27
CA SER A 240 5.20 16.52 16.00
C SER A 240 3.84 17.09 15.61
N GLU A 241 3.40 18.17 16.25
CA GLU A 241 2.15 18.86 15.86
C GLU A 241 2.21 19.40 14.42
N ALA A 242 3.33 20.01 14.02
CA ALA A 242 3.52 20.52 12.66
C ALA A 242 3.61 19.37 11.64
N PHE A 243 4.25 18.25 12.01
CA PHE A 243 4.31 17.04 11.20
C PHE A 243 2.92 16.45 10.98
N ARG A 244 2.11 16.33 12.04
CA ARG A 244 0.73 15.86 11.96
C ARG A 244 -0.13 16.74 11.06
N ALA A 245 -0.08 18.07 11.29
CA ALA A 245 -0.84 19.03 10.49
C ALA A 245 -0.44 19.02 9.01
N HIS A 246 0.86 18.88 8.73
CA HIS A 246 1.37 18.71 7.37
C HIS A 246 0.85 17.42 6.75
N ALA A 247 1.02 16.28 7.42
CA ALA A 247 0.60 14.99 6.89
C ALA A 247 -0.89 14.97 6.55
N LEU A 248 -1.76 15.46 7.45
CA LEU A 248 -3.20 15.54 7.19
C LEU A 248 -3.52 16.41 5.97
N ARG A 249 -2.92 17.61 5.87
CA ARG A 249 -3.11 18.52 4.74
C ARG A 249 -2.64 17.89 3.43
N GLU A 250 -1.49 17.24 3.42
CA GLU A 250 -0.93 16.65 2.21
C GLU A 250 -1.65 15.36 1.80
N LEU A 251 -2.21 14.59 2.76
CA LEU A 251 -3.10 13.46 2.46
C LEU A 251 -4.38 13.94 1.76
N ASP A 252 -4.97 15.04 2.23
CA ASP A 252 -6.14 15.66 1.57
C ASP A 252 -5.75 16.16 0.16
N ARG A 253 -4.56 16.78 0.01
CA ARG A 253 -4.03 17.19 -1.30
C ARG A 253 -3.77 16.00 -2.23
N CYS A 254 -3.30 14.87 -1.70
CA CYS A 254 -3.14 13.62 -2.47
C CYS A 254 -4.50 13.11 -2.95
N MET A 255 -5.53 13.14 -2.11
CA MET A 255 -6.88 12.72 -2.49
C MET A 255 -7.41 13.57 -3.64
N ASP A 256 -7.24 14.90 -3.56
CA ASP A 256 -7.67 15.82 -4.62
C ASP A 256 -6.88 15.65 -5.92
N ALA A 257 -5.57 15.41 -5.83
CA ALA A 257 -4.70 15.26 -7.00
C ALA A 257 -4.82 13.89 -7.69
N GLN A 258 -5.08 12.83 -6.92
CA GLN A 258 -5.00 11.45 -7.41
C GLN A 258 -6.36 10.76 -7.58
N CYS A 259 -7.42 11.25 -6.94
CA CYS A 259 -8.77 10.72 -7.10
C CYS A 259 -9.64 11.66 -7.94
N THR A 260 -10.19 11.15 -9.03
CA THR A 260 -11.13 11.90 -9.86
C THR A 260 -12.45 12.14 -9.11
N PRO A 261 -13.28 13.12 -9.53
CA PRO A 261 -14.62 13.33 -8.97
C PRO A 261 -15.50 12.07 -9.04
N CYS A 262 -15.28 11.21 -10.04
CA CYS A 262 -16.00 9.97 -10.24
C CYS A 262 -15.46 8.78 -9.40
N GLY A 263 -14.45 9.01 -8.55
CA GLY A 263 -13.87 8.01 -7.65
C GLY A 263 -12.70 7.21 -8.23
N GLY A 264 -12.43 7.30 -9.53
CA GLY A 264 -11.30 6.59 -10.14
C GLY A 264 -9.95 7.19 -9.73
N GLN A 265 -8.93 6.35 -9.57
CA GLN A 265 -7.55 6.83 -9.33
C GLN A 265 -6.87 7.13 -10.67
N ILE A 266 -6.07 8.21 -10.75
CA ILE A 266 -5.55 8.79 -12.00
C ILE A 266 -4.67 7.86 -12.87
N GLU A 267 -4.07 6.83 -12.29
CA GLU A 267 -3.33 5.82 -13.04
C GLU A 267 -4.26 4.99 -13.92
N GLY A 268 -5.54 4.88 -13.55
CA GLY A 268 -6.59 4.22 -14.33
C GLY A 268 -6.37 2.72 -14.50
N CYS A 269 -5.65 2.10 -13.57
CA CYS A 269 -5.43 0.65 -13.53
C CYS A 269 -6.17 0.09 -12.30
N PRO A 270 -7.13 -0.85 -12.45
CA PRO A 270 -7.88 -1.39 -11.32
C PRO A 270 -7.05 -1.88 -10.13
N SER A 271 -5.92 -2.57 -10.35
CA SER A 271 -5.07 -3.03 -9.24
C SER A 271 -4.45 -1.87 -8.45
N TYR A 272 -3.85 -0.90 -9.14
CA TYR A 272 -3.29 0.29 -8.50
C TYR A 272 -4.37 1.14 -7.81
N HIS A 273 -5.56 1.22 -8.39
CA HIS A 273 -6.70 1.87 -7.77
C HIS A 273 -7.03 1.22 -6.42
N ASN A 274 -7.18 -0.11 -6.36
CA ASN A 274 -7.48 -0.82 -5.11
C ASN A 274 -6.35 -0.68 -4.07
N GLY A 275 -5.08 -0.68 -4.52
CA GLY A 275 -3.93 -0.34 -3.65
C GLY A 275 -4.02 1.09 -3.09
N CYS A 276 -4.43 2.05 -3.92
CA CYS A 276 -4.66 3.42 -3.46
C CYS A 276 -5.84 3.55 -2.50
N VAL A 277 -6.93 2.81 -2.71
CA VAL A 277 -8.03 2.75 -1.73
C VAL A 277 -7.50 2.33 -0.37
N PHE A 278 -6.63 1.31 -0.32
CA PHE A 278 -5.98 0.91 0.94
C PHE A 278 -5.21 2.06 1.58
N TRP A 279 -4.34 2.75 0.85
CA TRP A 279 -3.56 3.85 1.41
C TRP A 279 -4.41 5.05 1.83
N PHE A 280 -5.42 5.45 1.05
CA PHE A 280 -6.35 6.52 1.43
C PHE A 280 -7.20 6.12 2.64
N ALA A 281 -7.64 4.86 2.73
CA ALA A 281 -8.36 4.34 3.89
C ALA A 281 -7.51 4.40 5.17
N MET A 282 -6.19 4.17 5.08
CA MET A 282 -5.30 4.21 6.24
C MET A 282 -5.32 5.55 6.99
N ARG A 283 -5.56 6.68 6.32
CA ARG A 283 -5.78 7.98 7.00
C ARG A 283 -6.92 7.87 8.01
N ASN A 284 -8.08 7.36 7.58
CA ASN A 284 -9.25 7.23 8.43
C ASN A 284 -9.08 6.09 9.46
N VAL A 285 -8.35 5.01 9.13
CA VAL A 285 -7.96 4.02 10.14
C VAL A 285 -7.19 4.68 11.29
N PHE A 286 -6.21 5.54 10.97
CA PHE A 286 -5.49 6.31 11.99
C PHE A 286 -6.40 7.31 12.71
N SER A 287 -7.34 7.95 12.01
CA SER A 287 -8.31 8.83 12.64
C SER A 287 -9.16 8.14 13.69
N ARG A 288 -9.69 6.95 13.37
CA ARG A 288 -10.47 6.14 14.30
C ARG A 288 -9.62 5.66 15.47
N LYS A 289 -8.41 5.20 15.16
CA LYS A 289 -7.47 4.64 16.14
C LYS A 289 -7.01 5.68 17.18
N TYR A 290 -6.69 6.89 16.73
CA TYR A 290 -6.13 7.96 17.58
C TYR A 290 -7.14 9.08 17.88
N HIS A 291 -8.44 8.83 17.60
CA HIS A 291 -9.54 9.77 17.84
C HIS A 291 -9.32 11.17 17.26
N ILE A 292 -8.76 11.26 16.04
CA ILE A 292 -8.61 12.53 15.33
C ILE A 292 -9.83 12.77 14.43
N GLU A 293 -10.16 14.04 14.20
CA GLU A 293 -11.31 14.43 13.38
C GLU A 293 -11.18 13.92 11.93
N GLU A 294 -12.26 13.32 11.43
CA GLU A 294 -12.35 12.87 10.04
C GLU A 294 -12.89 13.99 9.15
N SER A 295 -12.30 14.15 7.97
CA SER A 295 -12.80 15.09 6.96
C SER A 295 -13.95 14.45 6.21
N GLU A 296 -15.15 15.03 6.29
CA GLU A 296 -16.35 14.49 5.61
C GLU A 296 -16.16 14.42 4.09
N SER A 297 -15.50 15.43 3.49
CA SER A 297 -15.22 15.46 2.06
C SER A 297 -14.26 14.34 1.65
N TYR A 298 -13.25 14.07 2.48
CA TYR A 298 -12.29 12.98 2.28
C TYR A 298 -12.98 11.62 2.38
N THR A 299 -13.76 11.40 3.44
CA THR A 299 -14.50 10.14 3.66
C THR A 299 -15.50 9.88 2.53
N ARG A 300 -16.20 10.92 2.05
CA ARG A 300 -17.09 10.81 0.90
C ARG A 300 -16.33 10.43 -0.38
N ARG A 301 -15.15 11.01 -0.61
CA ARG A 301 -14.33 10.68 -1.78
C ARG A 301 -13.78 9.26 -1.70
N LEU A 302 -13.34 8.80 -0.52
CA LEU A 302 -12.94 7.41 -0.29
C LEU A 302 -14.08 6.42 -0.61
N ASN A 303 -15.31 6.74 -0.20
CA ASN A 303 -16.47 5.93 -0.58
C ASN A 303 -16.69 5.93 -2.10
N SER A 304 -16.56 7.09 -2.79
CA SER A 304 -16.61 7.11 -4.26
C SER A 304 -15.54 6.23 -4.90
N MET A 305 -14.34 6.14 -4.30
CA MET A 305 -13.31 5.21 -4.76
C MET A 305 -13.76 3.76 -4.62
N PHE A 306 -14.34 3.37 -3.49
CA PHE A 306 -14.88 2.03 -3.31
C PHE A 306 -15.98 1.70 -4.34
N LEU A 307 -16.89 2.63 -4.62
CA LEU A 307 -17.91 2.44 -5.66
C LEU A 307 -17.28 2.26 -7.04
N HIS A 308 -16.17 2.95 -7.34
CA HIS A 308 -15.39 2.71 -8.54
C HIS A 308 -14.77 1.31 -8.56
N SER A 309 -14.25 0.81 -7.43
CA SER A 309 -13.73 -0.57 -7.31
C SER A 309 -14.80 -1.63 -7.63
N ILE A 310 -16.06 -1.39 -7.26
CA ILE A 310 -17.17 -2.27 -7.64
C ILE A 310 -17.41 -2.24 -9.15
N HIS A 311 -17.44 -1.05 -9.77
CA HIS A 311 -17.60 -0.95 -11.24
C HIS A 311 -16.44 -1.56 -12.02
N SER A 312 -15.21 -1.49 -11.49
CA SER A 312 -14.00 -2.05 -12.10
C SER A 312 -13.77 -3.55 -11.79
N THR A 313 -14.71 -4.18 -11.07
CA THR A 313 -14.76 -5.63 -10.88
C THR A 313 -15.58 -6.27 -12.00
N ARG A 314 -15.02 -7.30 -12.65
CA ARG A 314 -15.72 -8.15 -13.63
C ARG A 314 -16.94 -8.82 -12.98
N ALA A 315 -17.98 -9.12 -13.76
CA ALA A 315 -19.15 -9.84 -13.24
C ALA A 315 -18.76 -11.19 -12.61
N CYS A 316 -17.87 -11.94 -13.27
CA CYS A 316 -17.37 -13.22 -12.77
C CYS A 316 -16.34 -13.11 -11.62
N GLY A 317 -16.18 -11.93 -11.02
CA GLY A 317 -15.14 -11.65 -10.03
C GLY A 317 -13.77 -11.32 -10.65
N GLY A 318 -12.91 -10.71 -9.83
CA GLY A 318 -11.61 -10.20 -10.26
C GLY A 318 -11.69 -8.83 -10.94
N ASN A 319 -10.52 -8.24 -11.18
CA ASN A 319 -10.39 -6.97 -11.89
C ASN A 319 -10.55 -7.18 -13.41
N PHE A 320 -10.93 -6.10 -14.09
CA PHE A 320 -10.52 -5.92 -15.48
C PHE A 320 -8.98 -5.75 -15.51
N PRO A 321 -8.21 -6.60 -16.22
CA PRO A 321 -6.74 -6.56 -16.25
C PRO A 321 -6.22 -5.45 -17.18
N TRP A 322 -6.79 -4.25 -17.04
CA TRP A 322 -6.47 -3.10 -17.87
C TRP A 322 -5.20 -2.41 -17.38
N GLY A 323 -4.31 -2.09 -18.34
CA GLY A 323 -2.99 -1.55 -18.04
C GLY A 323 -2.20 -2.49 -17.13
N ASP A 324 -1.46 -1.93 -16.17
CA ASP A 324 -0.78 -2.74 -15.18
C ASP A 324 -1.75 -3.23 -14.08
N SER A 325 -2.63 -4.19 -14.40
CA SER A 325 -3.52 -4.82 -13.41
C SER A 325 -3.46 -6.35 -13.41
N HIS A 326 -3.56 -6.93 -12.20
CA HIS A 326 -3.77 -8.35 -11.96
C HIS A 326 -5.23 -8.73 -12.19
N THR A 327 -5.51 -9.99 -12.55
CA THR A 327 -6.86 -10.49 -12.87
C THR A 327 -7.70 -10.83 -11.65
N ALA A 328 -7.24 -11.69 -10.73
CA ALA A 328 -8.10 -12.22 -9.66
C ALA A 328 -7.40 -12.42 -8.30
N ASP A 329 -6.07 -12.57 -8.26
CA ASP A 329 -5.39 -13.07 -7.06
C ASP A 329 -4.85 -11.97 -6.13
N LYS A 330 -4.79 -10.73 -6.61
CA LYS A 330 -4.11 -9.65 -5.90
C LYS A 330 -4.71 -8.29 -6.25
N GLU A 331 -4.78 -7.41 -5.26
CA GLU A 331 -5.21 -6.01 -5.44
C GLU A 331 -6.57 -5.93 -6.16
N THR A 332 -7.51 -6.78 -5.75
CA THR A 332 -8.88 -6.78 -6.24
C THR A 332 -9.77 -5.87 -5.38
N MET A 333 -11.07 -5.82 -5.70
CA MET A 333 -12.03 -5.08 -4.87
C MET A 333 -12.11 -5.64 -3.43
N CYS A 334 -11.69 -6.88 -3.17
CA CYS A 334 -11.54 -7.38 -1.79
C CYS A 334 -10.63 -6.48 -0.95
N LEU A 335 -9.48 -6.05 -1.48
CA LEU A 335 -8.58 -5.13 -0.78
C LEU A 335 -9.29 -3.80 -0.49
N ALA A 336 -10.01 -3.24 -1.46
CA ALA A 336 -10.76 -2.00 -1.28
C ALA A 336 -11.85 -2.14 -0.20
N ALA A 337 -12.61 -3.24 -0.22
CA ALA A 337 -13.64 -3.55 0.76
C ALA A 337 -13.09 -3.69 2.19
N VAL A 338 -12.01 -4.48 2.36
CA VAL A 338 -11.35 -4.65 3.66
C VAL A 338 -10.80 -3.32 4.16
N SER A 339 -10.23 -2.51 3.25
CA SER A 339 -9.71 -1.18 3.58
C SER A 339 -10.79 -0.22 4.06
N CYS A 340 -11.91 -0.13 3.34
CA CYS A 340 -13.04 0.71 3.72
C CYS A 340 -13.74 0.20 4.99
N TYR A 341 -13.81 -1.11 5.20
CA TYR A 341 -14.25 -1.70 6.46
C TYR A 341 -13.35 -1.25 7.62
N MET A 342 -12.02 -1.36 7.50
CA MET A 342 -11.10 -0.87 8.53
C MET A 342 -11.28 0.63 8.81
N ALA A 343 -11.50 1.41 7.77
CA ALA A 343 -11.65 2.86 7.85
C ALA A 343 -13.00 3.33 8.41
N SER A 344 -14.01 2.46 8.56
CA SER A 344 -15.37 2.89 8.95
C SER A 344 -16.08 1.98 9.96
N GLY A 345 -15.69 0.71 10.06
CA GLY A 345 -16.39 -0.32 10.82
C GLY A 345 -17.69 -0.80 10.16
N ASP A 346 -17.99 -0.38 8.93
CA ASP A 346 -19.20 -0.74 8.20
C ASP A 346 -19.04 -2.09 7.49
N ARG A 347 -19.68 -3.12 8.03
CA ARG A 347 -19.69 -4.48 7.47
C ARG A 347 -20.29 -4.58 6.06
N ASN A 348 -21.02 -3.56 5.57
CA ASN A 348 -21.57 -3.56 4.22
C ASN A 348 -20.48 -3.60 3.13
N TYR A 349 -19.28 -3.06 3.40
CA TYR A 349 -18.15 -3.20 2.48
C TYR A 349 -17.77 -4.67 2.28
N LEU A 350 -17.74 -5.45 3.37
CA LEU A 350 -17.46 -6.89 3.32
C LEU A 350 -18.59 -7.67 2.61
N ALA A 351 -19.85 -7.31 2.85
CA ALA A 351 -20.99 -7.93 2.16
C ALA A 351 -21.01 -7.64 0.65
N ALA A 352 -20.60 -6.43 0.22
CA ALA A 352 -20.44 -6.12 -1.19
C ALA A 352 -19.30 -6.94 -1.83
N ALA A 353 -18.21 -7.20 -1.10
CA ALA A 353 -17.16 -8.11 -1.57
C ALA A 353 -17.65 -9.57 -1.64
N ALA A 354 -18.40 -10.03 -0.63
CA ALA A 354 -18.93 -11.39 -0.57
C ALA A 354 -19.90 -11.72 -1.73
N HIS A 355 -20.43 -10.70 -2.42
CA HIS A 355 -21.23 -10.89 -3.63
C HIS A 355 -20.42 -11.41 -4.83
N PHE A 356 -19.16 -10.99 -4.97
CA PHE A 356 -18.31 -11.36 -6.11
C PHE A 356 -17.23 -12.38 -5.76
N TYR A 357 -16.89 -12.49 -4.48
CA TYR A 357 -15.73 -13.23 -4.03
C TYR A 357 -16.10 -14.18 -2.89
N PRO A 358 -15.52 -15.40 -2.85
CA PRO A 358 -15.65 -16.24 -1.69
C PRO A 358 -14.98 -15.57 -0.48
N ILE A 359 -15.45 -15.89 0.73
CA ILE A 359 -14.89 -15.36 1.97
C ILE A 359 -13.39 -15.62 2.10
N ALA A 360 -12.89 -16.75 1.56
CA ALA A 360 -11.46 -17.05 1.53
C ALA A 360 -10.62 -15.96 0.83
N SER A 361 -11.13 -15.34 -0.24
CA SER A 361 -10.45 -14.24 -0.92
C SER A 361 -10.41 -12.98 -0.04
N ILE A 362 -11.51 -12.67 0.66
CA ILE A 362 -11.58 -11.54 1.60
C ILE A 362 -10.61 -11.77 2.77
N LEU A 363 -10.56 -13.00 3.30
CA LEU A 363 -9.64 -13.40 4.37
C LEU A 363 -8.16 -13.25 3.96
N SER A 364 -7.83 -13.50 2.69
CA SER A 364 -6.47 -13.31 2.16
C SER A 364 -5.99 -11.85 2.30
N ASP A 365 -6.84 -10.87 1.98
CA ASP A 365 -6.52 -9.44 2.15
C ASP A 365 -6.55 -8.99 3.63
N ILE A 366 -7.39 -9.62 4.45
CA ILE A 366 -7.44 -9.37 5.90
C ILE A 366 -6.15 -9.83 6.58
N ARG A 367 -5.58 -10.97 6.18
CA ARG A 367 -4.40 -11.56 6.86
C ARG A 367 -3.30 -10.54 7.14
N ASP A 368 -2.91 -9.78 6.13
CA ASP A 368 -1.81 -8.82 6.23
C ASP A 368 -2.13 -7.62 7.13
N ASN A 369 -3.43 -7.38 7.39
CA ASN A 369 -3.96 -6.23 8.12
C ASN A 369 -4.67 -6.60 9.42
N LEU A 370 -4.73 -7.88 9.78
CA LEU A 370 -5.65 -8.40 10.80
C LEU A 370 -5.55 -7.66 12.14
N TRP A 371 -4.35 -7.41 12.63
CA TRP A 371 -4.12 -6.67 13.87
C TRP A 371 -4.28 -5.16 13.76
N ARG A 372 -4.39 -4.60 12.55
CA ARG A 372 -4.65 -3.17 12.31
C ARG A 372 -6.14 -2.84 12.33
N ILE A 373 -6.99 -3.86 12.20
CA ILE A 373 -8.44 -3.70 12.26
C ILE A 373 -8.80 -3.18 13.66
N PRO A 374 -9.39 -1.98 13.77
CA PRO A 374 -9.72 -1.42 15.09
C PRO A 374 -10.69 -2.33 15.85
N GLU A 375 -11.78 -2.77 15.21
CA GLU A 375 -12.82 -3.66 15.78
C GLU A 375 -12.56 -5.15 15.55
N ILE A 376 -11.33 -5.62 15.82
CA ILE A 376 -10.96 -7.02 15.58
C ILE A 376 -11.88 -8.03 16.29
N ASN A 377 -12.45 -7.66 17.43
CA ASN A 377 -13.40 -8.47 18.20
C ASN A 377 -14.68 -8.81 17.41
N ARG A 378 -15.13 -7.92 16.52
CA ARG A 378 -16.34 -8.10 15.70
C ARG A 378 -16.07 -8.73 14.35
N LEU A 379 -14.81 -8.78 13.91
CA LEU A 379 -14.45 -9.13 12.54
C LEU A 379 -15.00 -10.48 12.11
N LYS A 380 -14.87 -11.52 12.94
CA LYS A 380 -15.37 -12.86 12.61
C LYS A 380 -16.89 -12.89 12.48
N GLU A 381 -17.61 -12.16 13.33
CA GLU A 381 -19.07 -12.03 13.22
C GLU A 381 -19.47 -11.31 11.94
N ASP A 382 -18.80 -10.19 11.63
CA ASP A 382 -19.07 -9.40 10.43
C ASP A 382 -18.76 -10.19 9.14
N LEU A 383 -17.71 -11.01 9.12
CA LEU A 383 -17.41 -11.93 8.01
C LEU A 383 -18.46 -13.02 7.85
N ASN A 384 -18.84 -13.69 8.95
CA ASN A 384 -19.90 -14.71 8.93
C ASN A 384 -21.24 -14.12 8.50
N TRP A 385 -21.49 -12.86 8.87
CA TRP A 385 -22.68 -12.13 8.44
C TRP A 385 -22.64 -11.82 6.94
N ALA A 386 -21.51 -11.30 6.45
CA ALA A 386 -21.31 -10.99 5.03
C ALA A 386 -21.45 -12.23 4.14
N GLU A 387 -20.95 -13.39 4.59
CA GLU A 387 -21.11 -14.67 3.89
C GLU A 387 -22.57 -15.07 3.70
N LYS A 388 -23.40 -14.83 4.71
CA LYS A 388 -24.83 -15.19 4.71
C LYS A 388 -25.70 -14.13 4.05
N HIS A 389 -25.19 -12.90 3.93
CA HIS A 389 -25.91 -11.75 3.40
C HIS A 389 -25.05 -11.01 2.35
N PRO A 390 -24.59 -11.71 1.28
CA PRO A 390 -23.88 -11.03 0.21
C PRO A 390 -24.79 -9.94 -0.37
N LYS A 391 -24.22 -8.74 -0.55
CA LYS A 391 -24.97 -7.57 -0.98
C LYS A 391 -24.73 -7.33 -2.47
N CYS A 392 -25.74 -7.66 -3.27
CA CYS A 392 -25.79 -7.27 -4.68
C CYS A 392 -25.72 -5.73 -4.79
N PRO A 393 -24.80 -5.16 -5.60
CA PRO A 393 -24.69 -3.71 -5.70
C PRO A 393 -25.95 -3.03 -6.27
N GLU A 394 -26.36 -1.96 -5.61
CA GLU A 394 -27.44 -1.07 -6.08
C GLU A 394 -26.84 0.12 -6.85
N LEU A 395 -26.08 -0.18 -7.90
CA LEU A 395 -25.36 0.82 -8.70
C LEU A 395 -25.82 0.81 -10.17
N PRO A 396 -25.65 1.93 -10.90
CA PRO A 396 -25.95 1.97 -12.33
C PRO A 396 -25.20 0.90 -13.13
N LEU A 397 -25.87 0.30 -14.11
CA LEU A 397 -25.26 -0.73 -14.96
C LEU A 397 -24.24 -0.17 -15.96
N LEU A 398 -24.25 1.15 -16.15
CA LEU A 398 -23.28 1.92 -16.92
C LEU A 398 -22.55 2.88 -15.99
N ALA A 399 -21.23 2.77 -15.90
CA ALA A 399 -20.37 3.75 -15.27
C ALA A 399 -19.41 4.36 -16.30
N TRP A 400 -19.58 5.66 -16.57
CA TRP A 400 -18.66 6.41 -17.41
C TRP A 400 -17.75 7.28 -16.53
N GLN A 401 -16.50 6.84 -16.41
CA GLN A 401 -15.43 7.53 -15.71
C GLN A 401 -14.78 8.54 -16.66
N ARG A 402 -15.45 9.70 -16.81
CA ARG A 402 -15.10 10.73 -17.82
C ARG A 402 -13.65 11.19 -17.70
N ASP A 403 -13.20 11.45 -16.48
CA ASP A 403 -11.84 11.92 -16.19
C ASP A 403 -10.75 10.90 -16.56
N LEU A 404 -11.11 9.60 -16.57
CA LEU A 404 -10.21 8.51 -16.95
C LEU A 404 -10.42 8.04 -18.38
N ASN A 405 -11.43 8.53 -19.10
CA ASN A 405 -11.88 7.99 -20.39
C ASN A 405 -12.13 6.46 -20.36
N GLN A 406 -12.72 5.98 -19.26
CA GLN A 406 -13.07 4.57 -19.08
C GLN A 406 -14.58 4.40 -18.96
N VAL A 407 -15.08 3.29 -19.50
CA VAL A 407 -16.49 2.92 -19.46
C VAL A 407 -16.60 1.48 -19.00
N TYR A 408 -17.46 1.26 -18.02
CA TYR A 408 -17.84 -0.05 -17.51
C TYR A 408 -19.32 -0.26 -17.78
N LEU A 409 -19.65 -1.37 -18.44
CA LEU A 409 -21.00 -1.74 -18.85
C LEU A 409 -21.29 -3.15 -18.33
N ARG A 410 -22.51 -3.39 -17.88
CA ARG A 410 -22.98 -4.73 -17.54
C ARG A 410 -24.49 -4.89 -17.75
N THR A 411 -24.98 -6.11 -17.89
CA THR A 411 -26.43 -6.38 -18.04
C THR A 411 -27.16 -6.50 -16.71
N SER A 412 -26.46 -6.93 -15.67
CA SER A 412 -26.91 -6.97 -14.28
C SER A 412 -25.67 -7.04 -13.37
N TRP A 413 -25.88 -7.18 -12.06
CA TRP A 413 -24.82 -7.42 -11.09
C TRP A 413 -24.64 -8.90 -10.73
N GLU A 414 -25.40 -9.79 -11.38
CA GLU A 414 -25.23 -11.24 -11.22
C GLU A 414 -23.85 -11.69 -11.71
N THR A 415 -23.33 -12.77 -11.13
CA THR A 415 -21.96 -13.22 -11.40
C THR A 415 -21.78 -13.85 -12.79
N ASP A 416 -22.88 -14.17 -13.47
CA ASP A 416 -22.92 -14.67 -14.84
C ASP A 416 -23.27 -13.60 -15.90
N ALA A 417 -23.44 -12.35 -15.48
CA ALA A 417 -23.82 -11.24 -16.36
C ALA A 417 -22.78 -10.99 -17.46
N LEU A 418 -23.24 -10.37 -18.54
CA LEU A 418 -22.35 -9.77 -19.54
C LEU A 418 -21.73 -8.53 -18.88
N SER A 419 -20.41 -8.44 -18.85
CA SER A 419 -19.70 -7.25 -18.39
C SER A 419 -18.59 -6.87 -19.35
N LEU A 420 -18.44 -5.57 -19.62
CA LEU A 420 -17.49 -5.02 -20.55
C LEU A 420 -16.80 -3.81 -19.93
N MET A 421 -15.49 -3.76 -20.07
CA MET A 421 -14.70 -2.56 -19.83
C MET A 421 -14.08 -2.11 -21.15
N THR A 422 -14.14 -0.83 -21.44
CA THR A 422 -13.42 -0.22 -22.57
C THR A 422 -12.90 1.15 -22.19
N ALA A 423 -11.80 1.55 -22.82
CA ALA A 423 -11.20 2.85 -22.59
C ALA A 423 -10.61 3.43 -23.87
N CYS A 424 -10.64 4.75 -23.99
CA CYS A 424 -9.95 5.48 -25.03
C CYS A 424 -9.03 6.53 -24.39
N ARG A 425 -7.94 6.06 -23.78
CA ARG A 425 -6.97 6.92 -23.08
C ARG A 425 -5.87 7.36 -24.04
N THR A 426 -6.17 8.34 -24.88
CA THR A 426 -5.22 8.85 -25.87
C THR A 426 -4.84 10.32 -25.58
N PRO A 427 -3.55 10.68 -25.52
CA PRO A 427 -2.37 9.81 -25.55
C PRO A 427 -2.26 8.89 -24.32
N VAL A 428 -1.31 7.95 -24.32
CA VAL A 428 -0.91 7.22 -23.10
C VAL A 428 -0.58 8.23 -22.00
N GLN A 429 -1.22 8.10 -20.84
CA GLN A 429 -1.28 9.17 -19.82
C GLN A 429 -0.24 9.02 -18.71
N ASN A 430 0.27 7.81 -18.46
CA ASN A 430 1.16 7.51 -17.35
C ASN A 430 1.99 6.23 -17.61
N GLN A 431 2.84 5.86 -16.66
CA GLN A 431 3.79 4.75 -16.79
C GLN A 431 3.15 3.35 -16.74
N HIS A 432 1.92 3.25 -16.21
CA HIS A 432 1.16 2.00 -16.03
C HIS A 432 0.15 1.73 -17.14
N ALA A 433 -0.19 2.74 -17.94
CA ALA A 433 -1.01 2.60 -19.12
C ALA A 433 -0.28 1.86 -20.26
N HIS A 434 -1.04 1.14 -21.08
CA HIS A 434 -0.54 0.39 -22.24
C HIS A 434 -0.93 1.09 -23.55
N MET A 435 -0.53 0.55 -24.71
CA MET A 435 -0.84 1.14 -26.02
C MET A 435 -2.15 0.57 -26.58
N ASP A 436 -3.25 0.78 -25.87
CA ASP A 436 -4.53 0.06 -25.99
C ASP A 436 -5.74 0.94 -26.41
N PRO A 437 -5.62 1.86 -27.39
CA PRO A 437 -6.65 2.87 -27.65
C PRO A 437 -7.94 2.23 -28.16
N GLY A 438 -9.02 2.38 -27.41
CA GLY A 438 -10.32 1.79 -27.75
C GLY A 438 -10.37 0.28 -27.57
N GLY A 439 -9.40 -0.32 -26.86
CA GLY A 439 -9.46 -1.73 -26.53
C GLY A 439 -10.58 -2.04 -25.54
N PHE A 440 -10.86 -3.33 -25.36
CA PHE A 440 -11.88 -3.78 -24.43
C PHE A 440 -11.57 -5.14 -23.81
N ASP A 441 -12.22 -5.38 -22.67
CA ASP A 441 -12.25 -6.63 -21.92
C ASP A 441 -13.72 -7.04 -21.73
N PHE A 442 -14.04 -8.32 -21.91
CA PHE A 442 -15.41 -8.81 -21.90
C PHE A 442 -15.54 -10.16 -21.21
N THR A 443 -16.53 -10.23 -20.30
CA THR A 443 -16.94 -11.45 -19.60
C THR A 443 -18.42 -11.74 -19.87
N ALA A 444 -18.80 -13.01 -19.92
CA ALA A 444 -20.19 -13.44 -19.95
C ALA A 444 -20.31 -14.87 -19.42
N TYR A 445 -21.48 -15.23 -18.89
CA TYR A 445 -21.80 -16.59 -18.43
C TYR A 445 -20.82 -17.11 -17.36
N GLY A 446 -20.34 -16.21 -16.50
CA GLY A 446 -19.42 -16.52 -15.42
C GLY A 446 -17.97 -16.71 -15.86
N LEU A 447 -17.62 -16.39 -17.11
CA LEU A 447 -16.29 -16.61 -17.67
C LEU A 447 -15.71 -15.35 -18.34
N PRO A 448 -14.38 -15.14 -18.26
CA PRO A 448 -13.70 -14.19 -19.13
C PRO A 448 -13.65 -14.75 -20.56
N LEU A 449 -14.28 -14.05 -21.51
CA LEU A 449 -14.33 -14.48 -22.91
C LEU A 449 -13.29 -13.78 -23.79
N ILE A 450 -13.06 -12.50 -23.53
CA ILE A 450 -12.04 -11.68 -24.21
C ILE A 450 -11.31 -10.93 -23.11
N SER A 451 -10.07 -11.32 -22.83
CA SER A 451 -9.26 -10.71 -21.76
C SER A 451 -8.17 -9.82 -22.34
N ASP A 452 -7.92 -8.68 -21.69
CA ASP A 452 -6.68 -7.94 -21.88
C ASP A 452 -5.48 -8.77 -21.38
N PRO A 453 -4.28 -8.65 -21.99
CA PRO A 453 -3.09 -9.38 -21.57
C PRO A 453 -2.57 -9.00 -20.17
N GLY A 454 -2.87 -7.79 -19.66
CA GLY A 454 -2.38 -7.32 -18.36
C GLY A 454 -0.85 -7.21 -18.28
N ILE A 455 -0.27 -7.35 -17.07
CA ILE A 455 1.13 -6.97 -16.80
C ILE A 455 2.18 -7.96 -17.37
N TYR A 456 1.97 -9.25 -17.11
CA TYR A 456 2.95 -10.35 -17.15
C TYR A 456 4.25 -10.14 -16.33
N THR A 457 5.02 -9.08 -16.58
CA THR A 457 6.26 -8.75 -15.85
C THR A 457 6.49 -7.25 -15.80
N TYR A 458 7.15 -6.76 -14.75
CA TYR A 458 7.70 -5.40 -14.69
C TYR A 458 9.16 -5.32 -15.15
N LYS A 459 9.84 -6.46 -15.33
CA LYS A 459 11.23 -6.49 -15.77
C LYS A 459 11.34 -5.97 -17.19
N SER A 460 12.18 -4.94 -17.37
CA SER A 460 12.48 -4.41 -18.70
C SER A 460 13.01 -5.50 -19.64
N GLY A 461 12.38 -5.63 -20.80
CA GLY A 461 12.74 -6.59 -21.81
C GLY A 461 11.62 -6.84 -22.81
N GLU A 462 11.84 -7.81 -23.69
CA GLU A 462 10.92 -8.16 -24.78
C GLU A 462 9.53 -8.53 -24.28
N ASN A 463 9.43 -9.29 -23.18
CA ASN A 463 8.12 -9.64 -22.63
C ASN A 463 7.36 -8.43 -22.09
N ARG A 464 8.02 -7.45 -21.47
CA ARG A 464 7.35 -6.20 -21.06
C ARG A 464 6.82 -5.43 -22.26
N TYR A 465 7.61 -5.33 -23.32
CA TYR A 465 7.17 -4.70 -24.58
C TYR A 465 5.97 -5.42 -25.18
N ARG A 466 6.04 -6.76 -25.30
CA ARG A 466 4.96 -7.59 -25.85
C ARG A 466 3.63 -7.41 -25.13
N PHE A 467 3.62 -7.22 -23.82
CA PHE A 467 2.37 -7.05 -23.10
C PHE A 467 1.82 -5.63 -23.15
N LYS A 468 2.65 -4.62 -23.45
CA LYS A 468 2.21 -3.21 -23.59
C LYS A 468 1.86 -2.80 -25.02
N ARG A 469 2.19 -3.61 -26.03
CA ARG A 469 2.08 -3.24 -27.45
C ARG A 469 0.66 -3.38 -27.98
N THR A 470 0.28 -2.51 -28.92
CA THR A 470 -1.11 -2.41 -29.43
C THR A 470 -1.64 -3.73 -29.99
N ALA A 471 -0.79 -4.49 -30.69
CA ALA A 471 -1.17 -5.77 -31.27
C ALA A 471 -1.53 -6.86 -30.25
N SER A 472 -1.23 -6.67 -28.96
CA SER A 472 -1.57 -7.62 -27.90
C SER A 472 -2.92 -7.32 -27.25
N HIS A 473 -3.53 -6.18 -27.54
CA HIS A 473 -4.81 -5.76 -26.99
C HIS A 473 -5.93 -5.95 -28.02
N ASN A 474 -7.17 -6.02 -27.53
CA ASN A 474 -8.38 -6.13 -28.35
C ASN A 474 -8.75 -4.78 -28.98
N CYS A 475 -7.85 -4.21 -29.78
CA CYS A 475 -7.99 -2.87 -30.35
C CYS A 475 -7.53 -2.81 -31.82
N LEU A 476 -7.83 -1.69 -32.49
CA LEU A 476 -7.46 -1.51 -33.89
C LEU A 476 -5.96 -1.22 -34.03
N THR A 477 -5.30 -1.92 -34.96
CA THR A 477 -3.95 -1.56 -35.42
C THR A 477 -4.00 -1.00 -36.84
N VAL A 478 -3.02 -0.17 -37.20
CA VAL A 478 -2.79 0.27 -38.58
C VAL A 478 -1.47 -0.36 -39.04
N ASN A 479 -1.54 -1.27 -40.01
CA ASN A 479 -0.37 -2.04 -40.48
C ASN A 479 0.39 -2.75 -39.35
N GLU A 480 -0.33 -3.32 -38.38
CA GLU A 480 0.24 -4.00 -37.18
C GLU A 480 1.15 -3.11 -36.31
N ALA A 481 1.19 -1.81 -36.58
CA ALA A 481 2.06 -0.88 -35.88
C ALA A 481 1.44 -0.44 -34.55
N ASP A 482 2.29 -0.27 -33.54
CA ASP A 482 1.86 0.26 -32.26
C ASP A 482 1.35 1.71 -32.37
N ALA A 483 0.38 2.07 -31.54
CA ALA A 483 -0.17 3.42 -31.53
C ALA A 483 0.82 4.48 -30.99
N TRP A 484 1.81 4.05 -30.19
CA TRP A 484 2.91 4.89 -29.68
C TRP A 484 4.28 4.23 -29.90
N GLU A 485 5.35 5.00 -29.74
CA GLU A 485 6.72 4.49 -29.75
C GLU A 485 7.08 4.00 -28.33
N TYR A 486 7.46 2.73 -28.22
CA TYR A 486 7.94 2.16 -26.97
C TYR A 486 9.39 2.57 -26.72
N GLN A 487 9.65 3.35 -25.66
CA GLN A 487 11.00 3.77 -25.27
C GLN A 487 11.53 2.99 -24.06
N GLY A 488 10.64 2.36 -23.31
CA GLY A 488 10.98 1.49 -22.19
C GLY A 488 9.75 1.13 -21.36
N SER A 489 9.97 0.34 -20.32
CA SER A 489 8.91 -0.20 -19.44
C SER A 489 7.99 0.87 -18.86
N TRP A 490 8.52 2.09 -18.71
CA TRP A 490 7.90 3.22 -18.02
C TRP A 490 7.73 4.46 -18.92
N HIS A 491 8.14 4.39 -20.19
CA HIS A 491 8.15 5.55 -21.10
C HIS A 491 7.65 5.17 -22.50
N MET A 492 6.64 5.91 -22.97
CA MET A 492 6.16 5.87 -24.34
C MET A 492 6.20 7.27 -24.94
N ALA A 493 6.60 7.37 -26.21
CA ALA A 493 6.59 8.63 -26.95
C ALA A 493 5.50 8.63 -28.01
N ARG A 494 4.98 9.83 -28.33
CA ARG A 494 4.18 10.01 -29.54
C ARG A 494 5.06 9.70 -30.75
N LYS A 495 4.56 8.86 -31.65
CA LYS A 495 5.19 8.70 -32.96
C LYS A 495 5.23 10.07 -33.63
N LYS A 496 6.42 10.49 -34.09
CA LYS A 496 6.53 11.63 -35.03
C LYS A 496 5.59 11.33 -36.19
N ALA A 497 4.73 12.28 -36.54
CA ALA A 497 3.68 12.09 -37.55
C ALA A 497 4.26 11.45 -38.82
N ALA A 498 4.12 10.12 -38.92
CA ALA A 498 4.32 9.42 -40.17
C ALA A 498 3.10 9.77 -41.03
N ALA A 499 3.37 10.28 -42.22
CA ALA A 499 2.41 10.82 -43.16
C ALA A 499 1.07 10.08 -43.09
N PHE A 500 -0.01 10.86 -42.93
CA PHE A 500 -1.37 10.38 -43.13
C PHE A 500 -1.38 9.43 -44.32
N VAL A 501 -1.67 8.15 -44.07
CA VAL A 501 -2.09 7.25 -45.15
C VAL A 501 -3.39 7.85 -45.66
N GLN A 502 -3.31 8.60 -46.76
CA GLN A 502 -4.48 9.02 -47.50
C GLN A 502 -5.24 7.73 -47.86
N TRP A 503 -6.36 7.50 -47.20
CA TRP A 503 -7.37 6.58 -47.69
C TRP A 503 -7.96 7.19 -48.96
N SER A 504 -7.30 6.98 -50.10
CA SER A 504 -7.94 7.21 -51.38
C SER A 504 -9.00 6.13 -51.54
N ARG A 505 -10.27 6.53 -51.63
CA ARG A 505 -11.31 5.65 -52.17
C ARG A 505 -10.85 5.24 -53.56
N GLN A 506 -10.42 3.99 -53.75
CA GLN A 506 -10.43 3.41 -55.08
C GLN A 506 -11.89 3.37 -55.51
N LYS A 507 -12.28 4.31 -56.38
CA LYS A 507 -13.39 4.08 -57.30
C LYS A 507 -12.89 3.05 -58.31
N GLY A 508 -13.42 1.83 -58.22
CA GLY A 508 -13.36 0.79 -59.22
C GLY A 508 -14.66 0.01 -59.13
#